data_AF-A0A846CPI3-F1
#
_entry.id   AF-A0A846CPI3-F1
#
_cell.length_a   1.000
_cell.length_b   1.000
_cell.length_c   1.000
_cell.angle_alpha   90.00
_cell.angle_beta   90.00
_cell.angle_gamma   90.00
#
_symmetry.space_group_name_H-M   'P 1'
#
loop_
_entity.id
_entity.type
_entity.pdbx_description
1 polymer ?
#
loop_
_entity_poly.entity_id
_entity_poly.type
_entity_poly.pdbx_seq_one_letter_code
_entity_poly.pdbx_strand_id
1 'polypeptide(L)'
;MANLWRLYFGRNFDGGEVSDEQFQTFVSNEIASRFIGLTHFDAQGRVRDSDGNILSERSKVVTLLLEDTEANETAIQEVLGVYQQEFSGSGVAQTINKDVAIAFEVVEDIIENDPTPEIVHGTLPSRKYVPHPTGPNIGWVGSVSITVE
;
A
#
# COMPACT_ATOMS: atom_id res chain seq x y z
N MET A 1 -4.67 -13.57 -1.56
CA MET A 1 -3.42 -12.87 -1.97
C MET A 1 -3.61 -11.39 -1.71
N ALA A 2 -2.68 -10.76 -0.99
CA ALA A 2 -2.73 -9.33 -0.72
C ALA A 2 -1.87 -8.54 -1.71
N ASN A 3 -2.38 -7.38 -2.11
CA ASN A 3 -1.75 -6.41 -3.00
C ASN A 3 -1.37 -5.15 -2.22
N LEU A 4 -0.33 -4.45 -2.68
CA LEU A 4 0.02 -3.14 -2.15
C LEU A 4 -0.81 -2.06 -2.85
N TRP A 5 -1.70 -1.42 -2.10
CA TRP A 5 -2.50 -0.29 -2.54
C TRP A 5 -1.81 1.02 -2.14
N ARG A 6 -1.73 1.97 -3.07
CA ARG A 6 -1.35 3.35 -2.77
C ARG A 6 -2.43 4.30 -3.22
N LEU A 7 -2.89 5.11 -2.29
CA LEU A 7 -3.87 6.16 -2.49
C LEU A 7 -3.15 7.50 -2.43
N TYR A 8 -3.41 8.36 -3.39
CA TYR A 8 -2.83 9.68 -3.52
C TYR A 8 -3.93 10.71 -3.33
N PHE A 9 -3.69 11.65 -2.43
CA PHE A 9 -4.62 12.71 -2.08
C PHE A 9 -3.96 14.05 -2.35
N GLY A 10 -4.43 14.75 -3.36
CA GLY A 10 -4.10 16.15 -3.63
C GLY A 10 -4.61 17.02 -2.49
N ARG A 11 -3.79 17.97 -2.04
CA ARG A 11 -4.15 18.85 -0.93
C ARG A 11 -4.74 20.17 -1.39
N ASN A 12 -4.59 20.53 -2.65
CA ASN A 12 -5.23 21.73 -3.18
C ASN A 12 -6.69 21.43 -3.45
N PHE A 13 -7.59 22.28 -2.98
CA PHE A 13 -9.02 22.16 -3.18
C PHE A 13 -9.64 23.55 -3.33
N ASP A 14 -10.90 23.66 -3.74
CA ASP A 14 -11.52 24.96 -4.08
C ASP A 14 -11.54 25.95 -2.89
N GLY A 15 -11.53 25.43 -1.66
CA GLY A 15 -11.49 26.21 -0.41
C GLY A 15 -10.10 26.52 0.13
N GLY A 16 -9.02 26.13 -0.57
CA GLY A 16 -7.64 26.38 -0.17
C GLY A 16 -6.79 25.12 -0.20
N GLU A 17 -6.09 24.85 0.90
CA GLU A 17 -5.26 23.65 1.00
C GLU A 17 -5.60 22.86 2.27
N VAL A 18 -5.77 21.54 2.11
CA VAL A 18 -6.00 20.61 3.23
C VAL A 18 -4.81 20.67 4.17
N SER A 19 -5.02 21.08 5.42
CA SER A 19 -4.00 21.11 6.47
C SER A 19 -3.59 19.70 6.91
N ASP A 20 -2.47 19.59 7.64
CA ASP A 20 -2.04 18.31 8.17
C ASP A 20 -3.02 17.76 9.20
N GLU A 21 -3.62 18.62 10.03
CA GLU A 21 -4.63 18.25 11.01
C GLU A 21 -5.93 17.77 10.37
N GLN A 22 -6.39 18.44 9.31
CA GLN A 22 -7.55 18.00 8.53
C GLN A 22 -7.28 16.63 7.89
N PHE A 23 -6.12 16.46 7.27
CA PHE A 23 -5.77 15.19 6.66
C PHE A 23 -5.66 14.06 7.70
N GLN A 24 -5.05 14.33 8.86
CA GLN A 24 -4.94 13.36 9.93
C GLN A 24 -6.32 12.96 10.48
N THR A 25 -7.26 13.91 10.56
CA THR A 25 -8.64 13.66 10.95
C THR A 25 -9.35 12.76 9.94
N PHE A 26 -9.21 13.06 8.64
CA PHE A 26 -9.72 12.22 7.55
C PHE A 26 -9.13 10.80 7.62
N VAL A 27 -7.82 10.65 7.77
CA VAL A 27 -7.18 9.33 7.91
C VAL A 27 -7.75 8.55 9.08
N SER A 28 -7.92 9.20 10.24
CA SER A 28 -8.47 8.55 11.44
C SER A 28 -9.92 8.10 11.24
N ASN A 29 -10.76 8.95 10.65
CA ASN A 29 -12.20 8.73 10.57
C ASN A 29 -12.59 7.82 9.41
N GLU A 30 -11.89 7.91 8.28
CA GLU A 30 -12.30 7.27 7.03
C GLU A 30 -11.42 6.08 6.64
N ILE A 31 -10.12 6.11 6.96
CA ILE A 31 -9.21 5.03 6.55
C ILE A 31 -8.97 4.07 7.71
N ALA A 32 -8.48 4.57 8.85
CA ALA A 32 -8.15 3.74 10.00
C ALA A 32 -9.37 3.10 10.68
N SER A 33 -10.57 3.65 10.48
CA SER A 33 -11.83 3.04 10.92
C SER A 33 -12.23 1.81 10.09
N ARG A 34 -11.79 1.76 8.82
CA ARG A 34 -12.10 0.69 7.85
C ARG A 34 -10.98 -0.37 7.76
N PHE A 35 -9.72 0.02 8.00
CA PHE A 35 -8.55 -0.83 7.79
C PHE A 35 -7.64 -0.86 9.02
N ILE A 36 -7.18 -2.06 9.40
CA ILE A 36 -6.40 -2.31 10.63
C ILE A 36 -4.90 -1.96 10.53
N GLY A 37 -4.44 -1.40 9.40
CA GLY A 37 -3.04 -1.03 9.21
C GLY A 37 -2.83 -0.15 7.99
N LEU A 38 -2.09 0.95 8.17
CA LEU A 38 -1.74 1.88 7.12
C LEU A 38 -0.41 2.56 7.42
N THR A 39 0.22 3.11 6.38
CA THR A 39 1.32 4.08 6.53
C THR A 39 1.04 5.24 5.59
N HIS A 40 1.26 6.47 6.06
CA HIS A 40 1.11 7.64 5.21
C HIS A 40 2.35 8.54 5.25
N PHE A 41 2.55 9.30 4.19
CA PHE A 41 3.70 10.20 4.05
C PHE A 41 3.36 11.41 3.18
N ASP A 42 4.14 12.46 3.34
CA ASP A 42 4.09 13.66 2.50
C ASP A 42 4.70 13.40 1.12
N ALA A 43 4.05 13.93 0.10
CA ALA A 43 4.52 13.91 -1.27
C ALA A 43 4.34 15.27 -1.95
N GLN A 44 5.07 15.47 -3.04
CA GLN A 44 4.88 16.59 -3.94
C GLN A 44 4.67 16.03 -5.34
N GLY A 45 3.46 16.20 -5.84
CA GLY A 45 3.08 15.89 -7.21
C GLY A 45 3.46 17.02 -8.16
N ARG A 46 3.63 16.66 -9.43
CA ARG A 46 3.70 17.60 -10.54
C ARG A 46 2.69 17.19 -11.58
N VAL A 47 1.71 18.04 -11.81
CA VAL A 47 0.64 17.80 -12.78
C VAL A 47 0.79 18.81 -13.91
N ARG A 48 0.55 18.35 -15.14
CA ARG A 48 0.47 19.24 -16.30
C ARG A 48 -0.99 19.64 -16.49
N ASP A 49 -1.26 20.94 -16.47
CA ASP A 49 -2.60 21.46 -16.75
C ASP A 49 -2.94 21.42 -18.26
N SER A 50 -4.15 21.84 -18.62
CA SER A 50 -4.62 21.88 -20.01
C SER A 50 -3.82 22.85 -20.88
N ASP A 51 -3.18 23.85 -20.28
CA ASP A 51 -2.38 24.87 -20.96
C ASP A 51 -0.90 24.47 -21.08
N GLY A 52 -0.53 23.31 -20.52
CA GLY A 52 0.82 22.75 -20.57
C GLY A 52 1.73 23.20 -19.42
N ASN A 53 1.24 24.01 -18.48
CA ASN A 53 2.02 24.43 -17.31
C ASN A 53 2.18 23.26 -16.35
N ILE A 54 3.35 23.19 -15.70
CA ILE A 54 3.60 22.21 -14.63
C ILE A 54 3.25 22.87 -13.30
N LEU A 55 2.18 22.40 -12.69
CA LEU A 55 1.75 22.80 -11.37
C LEU A 55 2.36 21.85 -10.34
N SER A 56 2.98 22.41 -9.30
CA SER A 56 3.40 21.64 -8.14
C SER A 56 2.24 21.54 -7.17
N GLU A 57 1.89 20.33 -6.79
CA GLU A 57 0.79 20.07 -5.85
C GLU A 57 1.35 19.34 -4.63
N ARG A 58 1.06 19.85 -3.43
CA ARG A 58 1.32 19.08 -2.22
C ARG A 58 0.31 17.95 -2.14
N SER A 59 0.79 16.76 -1.81
CA SER A 59 -0.05 15.57 -1.74
C SER A 59 0.27 14.79 -0.47
N LYS A 60 -0.69 13.96 -0.06
CA LYS A 60 -0.48 12.91 0.92
C LYS A 60 -0.64 11.57 0.22
N VAL A 61 0.17 10.60 0.61
CA VAL A 61 0.05 9.24 0.10
C VAL A 61 -0.23 8.31 1.26
N VAL A 62 -1.23 7.45 1.12
CA VAL A 62 -1.55 6.39 2.06
C VAL A 62 -1.28 5.06 1.39
N THR A 63 -0.52 4.21 2.06
CA THR A 63 -0.21 2.85 1.62
C THR A 63 -0.93 1.86 2.50
N LEU A 64 -1.60 0.90 1.87
CA LEU A 64 -2.37 -0.17 2.49
C LEU A 64 -1.94 -1.51 1.89
N LEU A 65 -1.95 -2.56 2.71
CA LEU A 65 -1.74 -3.93 2.26
C LEU A 65 -3.05 -4.68 2.46
N LEU A 66 -3.75 -4.95 1.37
CA LEU A 66 -5.13 -5.46 1.40
C LEU A 66 -5.26 -6.67 0.48
N GLU A 67 -6.09 -7.63 0.90
CA GLU A 67 -6.49 -8.74 0.03
C GLU A 67 -7.22 -8.23 -1.22
N ASP A 68 -7.00 -8.90 -2.36
CA ASP A 68 -7.67 -8.61 -3.63
C ASP A 68 -9.13 -9.10 -3.59
N THR A 69 -9.99 -8.35 -2.88
CA THR A 69 -11.41 -8.66 -2.70
C THR A 69 -12.28 -7.47 -3.11
N GLU A 70 -13.46 -7.74 -3.67
CA GLU A 70 -14.43 -6.70 -4.09
C GLU A 70 -14.83 -5.77 -2.94
N ALA A 71 -14.92 -6.31 -1.72
CA ALA A 71 -15.20 -5.53 -0.51
C ALA A 71 -14.10 -4.50 -0.22
N ASN A 72 -12.82 -4.88 -0.33
CA ASN A 72 -11.71 -3.95 -0.17
C ASN A 72 -11.68 -2.92 -1.29
N GLU A 73 -11.92 -3.32 -2.54
CA GLU A 73 -11.96 -2.39 -3.67
C GLU A 73 -13.06 -1.33 -3.48
N THR A 74 -14.24 -1.75 -3.03
CA THR A 74 -15.38 -0.88 -2.74
C THR A 74 -15.07 0.07 -1.60
N ALA A 75 -14.53 -0.43 -0.48
CA ALA A 75 -14.14 0.40 0.66
C ALA A 75 -13.09 1.46 0.27
N ILE A 76 -12.16 1.15 -0.63
CA ILE A 76 -11.21 2.12 -1.17
C ILE A 76 -11.93 3.18 -2.02
N GLN A 77 -12.86 2.80 -2.90
CA GLN A 77 -13.62 3.78 -3.68
C GLN A 77 -14.44 4.71 -2.79
N GLU A 78 -15.03 4.19 -1.73
CA GLU A 78 -15.76 5.00 -0.74
C GLU A 78 -14.84 6.01 -0.05
N VAL A 79 -13.65 5.61 0.39
CA VAL A 79 -12.64 6.51 0.97
C VAL A 79 -12.29 7.65 0.01
N LEU A 80 -12.03 7.34 -1.26
CA LEU A 80 -11.69 8.35 -2.27
C LEU A 80 -12.88 9.29 -2.53
N GLY A 81 -14.10 8.75 -2.56
CA GLY A 81 -15.33 9.52 -2.74
C GLY A 81 -15.60 10.49 -1.58
N VAL A 82 -15.44 10.03 -0.33
CA VAL A 82 -15.59 10.87 0.86
C VAL A 82 -14.58 12.02 0.83
N TYR A 83 -13.32 11.75 0.48
CA TYR A 83 -12.31 12.80 0.37
C TYR A 83 -12.68 13.86 -0.66
N GLN A 84 -13.14 13.45 -1.85
CA GLN A 84 -13.57 14.40 -2.89
C GLN A 84 -14.82 15.19 -2.49
N GLN A 85 -15.71 14.58 -1.70
CA GLN A 85 -16.89 15.26 -1.17
C GLN A 85 -16.51 16.33 -0.13
N GLU A 86 -15.58 16.01 0.77
CA GLU A 86 -15.13 16.92 1.83
C GLU A 86 -14.23 18.04 1.28
N PHE A 87 -13.37 17.73 0.31
CA PHE A 87 -12.41 18.64 -0.30
C PHE A 87 -12.65 18.77 -1.81
N SER A 88 -13.76 19.40 -2.18
CA SER A 88 -14.15 19.59 -3.58
C SER A 88 -13.05 20.30 -4.39
N GLY A 89 -12.80 19.80 -5.60
CA GLY A 89 -11.72 20.28 -6.47
C GLY A 89 -10.36 19.62 -6.21
N SER A 90 -10.23 18.80 -5.16
CA SER A 90 -9.01 18.03 -4.93
C SER A 90 -8.85 16.84 -5.88
N GLY A 91 -7.61 16.57 -6.27
CA GLY A 91 -7.26 15.39 -7.05
C GLY A 91 -7.13 14.15 -6.16
N VAL A 92 -7.62 13.00 -6.63
CA VAL A 92 -7.28 11.71 -6.01
C VAL A 92 -6.84 10.71 -7.07
N ALA A 93 -5.99 9.78 -6.69
CA ALA A 93 -5.59 8.66 -7.54
C ALA A 93 -5.32 7.42 -6.70
N GLN A 94 -5.36 6.26 -7.34
CA GLN A 94 -4.95 5.01 -6.71
C GLN A 94 -4.09 4.18 -7.67
N THR A 95 -3.18 3.40 -7.10
CA THR A 95 -2.42 2.38 -7.83
C THR A 95 -2.40 1.10 -7.03
N ILE A 96 -2.49 -0.03 -7.73
CA ILE A 96 -2.38 -1.36 -7.13
C ILE A 96 -1.12 -2.00 -7.70
N ASN A 97 -0.20 -2.41 -6.83
CA ASN A 97 0.91 -3.25 -7.24
C ASN A 97 0.52 -4.71 -7.00
N LYS A 98 0.19 -5.42 -8.09
CA LYS A 98 -0.15 -6.86 -8.09
C LYS A 98 1.08 -7.77 -8.20
N ASP A 99 2.26 -7.22 -8.47
CA ASP A 99 3.53 -7.98 -8.53
C ASP A 99 4.10 -8.24 -7.14
N VAL A 100 3.65 -7.49 -6.13
CA VAL A 100 3.92 -7.76 -4.71
C VAL A 100 2.73 -8.53 -4.15
N ALA A 101 2.79 -9.86 -4.26
CA ALA A 101 1.81 -10.72 -3.64
C ALA A 101 2.30 -11.18 -2.26
N ILE A 102 1.59 -10.76 -1.22
CA ILE A 102 1.85 -11.21 0.16
C ILE A 102 0.74 -12.18 0.55
N ALA A 103 1.12 -13.40 0.92
CA ALA A 103 0.20 -14.35 1.55
C ALA A 103 0.30 -14.18 3.07
N PHE A 104 -0.82 -13.88 3.72
CA PHE A 104 -0.94 -14.00 5.16
C PHE A 104 -1.42 -15.42 5.46
N GLU A 105 -0.49 -16.38 5.47
CA GLU A 105 -0.80 -17.68 6.04
C GLU A 105 -0.71 -17.55 7.56
N VAL A 106 -1.84 -17.73 8.24
CA VAL A 106 -1.78 -18.27 9.60
C VAL A 106 -1.34 -19.71 9.41
N VAL A 107 -0.03 -19.92 9.44
CA VAL A 107 0.49 -21.24 9.76
C VAL A 107 -0.08 -21.56 11.15
N GLU A 108 -0.82 -22.66 11.27
CA GLU A 108 -1.01 -23.30 12.58
C GLU A 108 0.36 -23.28 13.25
N ASP A 109 0.42 -22.82 14.51
CA ASP A 109 1.65 -22.54 15.26
C ASP A 109 2.73 -23.58 14.94
N ILE A 110 3.59 -23.30 13.96
CA ILE A 110 4.55 -24.29 13.45
C ILE A 110 5.68 -24.51 14.46
N ILE A 111 5.71 -23.69 15.51
CA ILE A 111 6.61 -23.82 16.64
C ILE A 111 5.74 -23.89 17.88
N GLU A 112 5.35 -25.09 18.28
CA GLU A 112 4.67 -25.24 19.57
C GLU A 112 5.65 -24.76 20.65
N ASN A 113 5.24 -23.78 21.48
CA ASN A 113 6.07 -23.26 22.58
C ASN A 113 6.12 -24.26 23.76
N ASP A 114 6.44 -25.51 23.46
CA ASP A 114 6.68 -26.59 24.39
C ASP A 114 8.20 -26.73 24.66
N PRO A 115 8.63 -27.52 25.66
CA PRO A 115 10.05 -27.66 25.99
C PRO A 115 10.83 -28.58 25.05
N THR A 116 10.19 -29.18 24.06
CA THR A 116 10.77 -30.08 23.06
C THR A 116 11.39 -29.24 21.95
N PRO A 117 12.71 -29.35 21.68
CA PRO A 117 13.31 -28.62 20.58
C PRO A 117 12.85 -29.21 19.24
N GLU A 118 12.23 -28.38 18.40
CA GLU A 118 11.88 -28.73 17.02
C GLU A 118 12.98 -28.27 16.04
N ILE A 119 13.19 -29.02 14.95
CA ILE A 119 14.19 -28.67 13.94
C ILE A 119 13.53 -27.92 12.79
N VAL A 120 13.96 -26.67 12.56
CA VAL A 120 13.44 -25.83 11.48
C VAL A 120 14.31 -25.96 10.22
N HIS A 121 13.76 -26.56 9.17
CA HIS A 121 14.37 -26.62 7.85
C HIS A 121 13.84 -25.50 6.94
N GLY A 122 14.70 -24.54 6.60
CA GLY A 122 14.40 -23.52 5.60
C GLY A 122 14.88 -23.92 4.21
N THR A 123 13.95 -24.08 3.27
CA THR A 123 14.29 -24.25 1.84
C THR A 123 14.23 -22.90 1.15
N LEU A 124 15.40 -22.39 0.74
CA LEU A 124 15.46 -21.18 -0.07
C LEU A 124 15.11 -21.49 -1.53
N PRO A 125 14.26 -20.67 -2.19
CA PRO A 125 13.97 -20.83 -3.61
C PRO A 125 15.26 -20.66 -4.42
N SER A 126 15.30 -21.21 -5.63
CA SER A 126 16.48 -21.07 -6.50
C SER A 126 16.74 -19.60 -6.86
N ARG A 127 18.02 -19.20 -6.84
CA ARG A 127 18.44 -17.85 -7.20
C ARG A 127 18.21 -17.64 -8.69
N LYS A 128 17.28 -16.78 -9.07
CA LYS A 128 16.98 -16.49 -10.47
C LYS A 128 17.68 -15.22 -10.91
N TYR A 129 18.34 -15.28 -12.06
CA TYR A 129 18.84 -14.09 -12.73
C TYR A 129 17.66 -13.33 -13.34
N VAL A 130 17.45 -12.09 -12.91
CA VAL A 130 16.47 -11.18 -13.52
C VAL A 130 17.25 -10.02 -14.14
N PRO A 131 17.38 -9.93 -15.47
CA PRO A 131 18.07 -8.82 -16.10
C PRO A 131 17.29 -7.52 -15.89
N HIS A 132 17.93 -6.51 -15.27
CA HIS A 132 17.41 -5.16 -15.13
C HIS A 132 18.17 -4.21 -16.08
N PRO A 133 17.51 -3.24 -16.74
CA PRO A 133 18.14 -2.38 -17.75
C PRO A 133 19.33 -1.53 -17.28
N THR A 134 19.52 -1.35 -15.96
CA THR A 134 20.66 -0.59 -15.39
C THR A 134 21.70 -1.45 -14.66
N GLY A 135 21.65 -2.78 -14.79
CA GLY A 135 22.68 -3.69 -14.29
C GLY A 135 22.15 -5.03 -13.77
N PRO A 136 23.02 -6.02 -13.55
CA PRO A 136 22.60 -7.33 -13.03
C PRO A 136 22.30 -7.23 -11.54
N ASN A 137 21.03 -7.34 -11.17
CA ASN A 137 20.63 -7.51 -9.77
C ASN A 137 20.28 -8.99 -9.55
N ILE A 138 21.01 -9.68 -8.68
CA ILE A 138 20.77 -11.10 -8.41
C ILE A 138 19.86 -11.22 -7.17
N GLY A 139 18.56 -11.39 -7.41
CA GLY A 139 17.54 -11.55 -6.38
C GLY A 139 17.09 -13.00 -6.18
N TRP A 140 16.43 -13.26 -5.05
CA TRP A 140 15.66 -14.48 -4.83
C TRP A 140 14.24 -14.26 -5.36
N VAL A 141 13.76 -15.17 -6.21
CA VAL A 141 12.38 -15.14 -6.73
C VAL A 141 11.76 -16.50 -6.46
N GLY A 142 10.85 -16.57 -5.48
CA GLY A 142 10.11 -17.77 -5.13
C GLY A 142 9.61 -17.73 -3.68
N SER A 143 8.80 -18.71 -3.30
CA SER A 143 8.40 -18.93 -1.91
C SER A 143 9.53 -19.61 -1.14
N VAL A 144 9.73 -19.21 0.12
CA VAL A 144 10.51 -19.97 1.09
C VAL A 144 9.56 -20.95 1.74
N SER A 145 9.89 -22.24 1.70
CA SER A 145 9.14 -23.26 2.45
C SER A 145 9.90 -23.56 3.73
N ILE A 146 9.19 -23.55 4.85
CA ILE A 146 9.69 -23.95 6.16
C ILE A 146 9.03 -25.28 6.51
N THR A 147 9.81 -26.25 6.97
CA THR A 147 9.31 -27.52 7.50
C THR A 147 9.87 -27.70 8.91
N VAL A 148 9.05 -28.26 9.79
CA VAL A 148 9.38 -28.52 11.18
C VAL A 148 9.27 -30.03 11.40
N GLU A 149 10.31 -30.62 12.00
CA GLU A 149 10.35 -32.03 12.42
C GLU A 149 10.16 -32.18 13.92
#